data_AF-K0KCM9-F1
#
_entry.id   AF-K0KCM9-F1
#
_cell.length_a   1.000
_cell.length_b   1.000
_cell.length_c   1.000
_cell.angle_alpha   90.00
_cell.angle_beta   90.00
_cell.angle_gamma   90.00
#
_symmetry.space_group_name_H-M   'P 1'
#
loop_
_entity.id
_entity.type
_entity.pdbx_description
1 polymer ?
#
loop_
_entity_poly.entity_id
_entity_poly.type
_entity_poly.pdbx_seq_one_letter_code
_entity_poly.pdbx_strand_id
1 'polypeptide(L)'
;MSSDRNIELQTRLQEHLLKVNVSEVDDLDTKLIDDFISIATIDKTIHHDQNQIKDLLLAIIDILHNNSLDIDYNKVIGLLDAVLIGLDFETVIDLFKLDLIVEALHSPNENLQILAMKVSAKASPPDILSNTEIIPKAVELLSIKDSSIKLVNEIEKSIGTLVSGELIRRRLLSGNVESKLLGIKESNDTTVKSRLLDLLIHVLPLVKEQEINPILYKFTKFTEDNDILYTLNLIRFYTEILDIVDSSLEKYWLLVNIEDQINIIGKLYAERSTNSDIEYFAVTELSLFFKKLSLISPSLFETLDNKFVKIGKNDHFLLATLNASYLGSKHQSILKQLPLNINNISIFRNLISDPTSFNSVKDEITTNKLLKLPYVELFAILSKLAQYNYSAKLLLQELPQVMNKVIEGRNVSEPESYELRKLTIENLLQQSDEDLEIWKSPLQREYYTITHGHPLQSQALVQDTQL
;
A
#
# COMPACT_ATOMS: atom_id res chain seq x y z
N MET A 1 -26.11 31.29 4.07
CA MET A 1 -26.63 30.36 5.10
C MET A 1 -25.56 29.48 5.72
N SER A 2 -24.75 28.69 4.98
CA SER A 2 -23.59 28.00 5.60
C SER A 2 -22.44 28.95 5.96
N SER A 3 -22.12 29.90 5.06
CA SER A 3 -21.04 30.88 5.25
C SER A 3 -21.22 31.78 6.49
N ASP A 4 -22.43 32.25 6.76
CA ASP A 4 -22.71 33.18 7.88
C ASP A 4 -22.54 32.50 9.24
N ARG A 5 -22.91 31.21 9.32
CA ARG A 5 -22.78 30.39 10.52
C ARG A 5 -21.32 30.04 10.83
N ASN A 6 -20.51 29.83 9.78
CA ASN A 6 -19.08 29.56 9.92
C ASN A 6 -18.33 30.79 10.44
N ILE A 7 -18.67 31.99 9.92
CA ILE A 7 -18.12 33.28 10.40
C ILE A 7 -18.49 33.50 11.88
N GLU A 8 -19.76 33.31 12.25
CA GLU A 8 -20.20 33.47 13.64
C GLU A 8 -19.45 32.54 14.60
N LEU A 9 -19.23 31.28 14.21
CA LEU A 9 -18.48 30.32 15.01
C LEU A 9 -17.02 30.75 15.19
N GLN A 10 -16.39 31.24 14.11
CA GLN A 10 -15.01 31.72 14.12
C GLN A 10 -14.83 32.93 15.04
N THR A 11 -15.72 33.92 14.95
CA THR A 11 -15.69 35.11 15.82
C THR A 11 -15.88 34.72 17.29
N ARG A 12 -16.85 33.85 17.58
CA ARG A 12 -17.10 33.37 18.96
C ARG A 12 -15.89 32.64 19.54
N LEU A 13 -15.21 31.82 18.74
CA LEU A 13 -14.01 31.13 19.15
C LEU A 13 -12.87 32.13 19.43
N GLN A 14 -12.64 33.08 18.53
CA GLN A 14 -11.63 34.11 18.71
C GLN A 14 -11.86 34.93 19.99
N GLU A 15 -13.08 35.38 20.25
CA GLU A 15 -13.43 36.10 21.48
C GLU A 15 -13.19 35.26 22.74
N HIS A 16 -13.52 33.96 22.69
CA HIS A 16 -13.27 33.04 23.80
C HIS A 16 -11.77 32.93 24.09
N LEU A 17 -10.95 32.73 23.05
CA LEU A 17 -9.51 32.63 23.17
C LEU A 17 -8.88 33.90 23.75
N LEU A 18 -9.31 35.09 23.28
CA LEU A 18 -8.83 36.35 23.83
C LEU A 18 -9.14 36.50 25.33
N LYS A 19 -10.35 36.11 25.76
CA LYS A 19 -10.76 36.15 27.18
C LYS A 19 -9.95 35.18 28.05
N VAL A 20 -9.68 33.98 27.54
CA VAL A 20 -8.81 33.01 28.24
C VAL A 20 -7.40 33.58 28.39
N ASN A 21 -6.86 34.22 27.35
CA ASN A 21 -5.50 34.76 27.39
C ASN A 21 -5.31 35.88 28.44
N VAL A 22 -6.34 36.69 28.69
CA VAL A 22 -6.33 37.73 29.75
C VAL A 22 -6.85 37.24 31.10
N SER A 23 -7.06 35.92 31.26
CA SER A 23 -7.59 35.29 32.47
C SER A 23 -8.98 35.80 32.90
N GLU A 24 -9.80 36.26 31.96
CA GLU A 24 -11.22 36.57 32.20
C GLU A 24 -12.08 35.29 32.27
N VAL A 25 -11.59 34.19 31.72
CA VAL A 25 -12.21 32.86 31.77
C VAL A 25 -11.16 31.83 32.17
N ASP A 26 -11.52 30.95 33.10
CA ASP A 26 -10.59 30.00 33.74
C ASP A 26 -10.17 28.84 32.83
N ASP A 27 -10.97 28.46 31.82
CA ASP A 27 -10.69 27.28 30.98
C ASP A 27 -11.16 27.42 29.52
N LEU A 28 -10.63 26.56 28.65
CA LEU A 28 -11.00 26.45 27.25
C LEU A 28 -12.39 25.82 27.09
N ASP A 29 -13.24 26.40 26.24
CA ASP A 29 -14.49 25.75 25.83
C ASP A 29 -14.15 24.63 24.82
N THR A 30 -13.90 23.44 25.36
CA THR A 30 -13.51 22.26 24.60
C THR A 30 -14.52 21.88 23.53
N LYS A 31 -15.82 22.10 23.78
CA LYS A 31 -16.88 21.81 22.82
C LYS A 31 -16.84 22.80 21.66
N LEU A 32 -16.66 24.09 21.94
CA LEU A 32 -16.53 25.12 20.91
C LEU A 32 -15.31 24.86 20.01
N ILE A 33 -14.18 24.45 20.61
CA ILE A 33 -12.96 24.06 19.89
C ILE A 33 -13.21 22.83 19.02
N ASP A 34 -13.79 21.75 19.57
CA ASP A 34 -14.04 20.50 18.85
C ASP A 34 -15.06 20.70 17.70
N ASP A 35 -16.11 21.51 17.92
CA ASP A 35 -17.08 21.89 16.90
C ASP A 35 -16.40 22.66 15.75
N PHE A 36 -15.48 23.60 16.06
CA PHE A 36 -14.73 24.32 15.03
C PHE A 36 -13.77 23.41 14.27
N ILE A 37 -13.00 22.55 14.96
CA ILE A 37 -12.09 21.59 14.33
C ILE A 37 -12.85 20.68 13.35
N SER A 38 -14.03 20.18 13.76
CA SER A 38 -14.85 19.33 12.90
C SER A 38 -15.34 20.04 11.63
N ILE A 39 -15.62 21.34 11.69
CA ILE A 39 -16.09 22.07 10.51
C ILE A 39 -14.91 22.52 9.64
N ALA A 40 -13.82 23.01 10.24
CA ALA A 40 -12.62 23.44 9.53
C ALA A 40 -11.95 22.32 8.72
N THR A 41 -12.12 21.06 9.14
CA THR A 41 -11.63 19.89 8.40
C THR A 41 -12.51 19.48 7.21
N ILE A 42 -13.79 19.84 7.21
CA ILE A 42 -14.78 19.42 6.19
C ILE A 42 -15.08 20.55 5.20
N ASP A 43 -15.17 21.79 5.68
CA ASP A 43 -15.66 22.94 4.92
C ASP A 43 -14.56 23.99 4.70
N LYS A 44 -14.02 24.01 3.48
CA LYS A 44 -12.98 24.98 3.06
C LYS A 44 -13.48 26.43 2.99
N THR A 45 -14.78 26.68 3.08
CA THR A 45 -15.31 28.05 3.08
C THR A 45 -14.95 28.84 4.34
N ILE A 46 -14.57 28.16 5.43
CA ILE A 46 -14.01 28.78 6.64
C ILE A 46 -12.76 29.61 6.31
N HIS A 47 -11.97 29.19 5.33
CA HIS A 47 -10.72 29.86 4.96
C HIS A 47 -10.90 31.01 3.95
N HIS A 48 -12.15 31.39 3.62
CA HIS A 48 -12.42 32.42 2.61
C HIS A 48 -12.07 33.84 3.08
N ASP A 49 -12.27 34.15 4.37
CA ASP A 49 -11.87 35.43 4.96
C ASP A 49 -10.49 35.31 5.63
N GLN A 50 -9.45 35.67 4.86
CA GLN A 50 -8.07 35.61 5.32
C GLN A 50 -7.79 36.52 6.53
N ASN A 51 -8.51 37.63 6.70
CA ASN A 51 -8.29 38.53 7.84
C ASN A 51 -8.81 37.91 9.13
N GLN A 52 -10.01 37.31 9.12
CA GLN A 52 -10.54 36.62 10.30
C GLN A 52 -9.69 35.40 10.68
N ILE A 53 -9.17 34.67 9.69
CA ILE A 53 -8.29 33.53 9.97
C ILE A 53 -6.98 34.02 10.58
N LYS A 54 -6.44 35.13 10.07
CA LYS A 54 -5.25 35.77 10.64
C LYS A 54 -5.48 36.20 12.09
N ASP A 55 -6.60 36.84 12.39
CA ASP A 55 -6.91 37.29 13.75
C ASP A 55 -7.12 36.11 14.71
N LEU A 56 -7.77 35.03 14.24
CA LEU A 56 -7.89 33.80 15.01
C LEU A 56 -6.51 33.16 15.26
N LEU A 57 -5.64 33.10 14.25
CA LEU A 57 -4.29 32.56 14.40
C LEU A 57 -3.47 33.38 15.40
N LEU A 58 -3.55 34.71 15.36
CA LEU A 58 -2.90 35.57 16.35
C LEU A 58 -3.39 35.27 17.77
N ALA A 59 -4.70 35.12 17.97
CA ALA A 59 -5.26 34.76 19.28
C ALA A 59 -4.77 33.37 19.76
N ILE A 60 -4.67 32.39 18.86
CA ILE A 60 -4.11 31.07 19.17
C ILE A 60 -2.62 31.19 19.55
N ILE A 61 -1.84 31.96 18.80
CA ILE A 61 -0.41 32.20 19.05
C ILE A 61 -0.21 32.85 20.42
N ASP A 62 -0.98 33.88 20.75
CA ASP A 62 -0.84 34.60 22.01
C ASP A 62 -1.09 33.68 23.21
N ILE A 63 -2.08 32.79 23.11
CA ILE A 63 -2.31 31.74 24.12
C ILE A 63 -1.12 30.79 24.21
N LEU A 64 -0.58 30.32 23.08
CA LEU A 64 0.55 29.40 23.06
C LEU A 64 1.83 30.02 23.65
N HIS A 65 1.98 31.34 23.59
CA HIS A 65 3.10 32.07 24.21
C HIS A 65 2.89 32.40 25.69
N ASN A 66 1.65 32.36 26.16
CA ASN A 66 1.32 32.67 27.55
C ASN A 66 1.55 31.43 28.44
N ASN A 67 2.78 31.32 28.99
CA ASN A 67 3.19 30.23 29.86
C ASN A 67 2.57 30.27 31.28
N SER A 68 1.71 31.24 31.59
CA SER A 68 1.10 31.40 32.91
C SER A 68 -0.31 30.79 33.03
N LEU A 69 -0.83 30.22 31.94
CA LEU A 69 -2.16 29.62 31.89
C LEU A 69 -2.10 28.13 32.27
N ASP A 70 -3.08 27.67 33.05
CA ASP A 70 -3.28 26.24 33.36
C ASP A 70 -4.37 25.68 32.44
N ILE A 71 -4.02 25.45 31.17
CA ILE A 71 -4.95 24.99 30.13
C ILE A 71 -4.41 23.78 29.37
N ASP A 72 -5.28 23.04 28.69
CA ASP A 72 -4.86 21.96 27.79
C ASP A 72 -4.31 22.52 26.46
N TYR A 73 -3.00 22.79 26.44
CA TYR A 73 -2.29 23.24 25.24
C TYR A 73 -2.40 22.26 24.06
N ASN A 74 -2.70 20.98 24.27
CA ASN A 74 -2.89 20.05 23.16
C ASN A 74 -4.15 20.36 22.35
N LYS A 75 -5.21 20.86 23.00
CA LYS A 75 -6.43 21.33 22.32
C LYS A 75 -6.16 22.58 21.49
N VAL A 76 -5.35 23.50 22.02
CA VAL A 76 -4.93 24.72 21.29
C VAL A 76 -4.07 24.36 20.08
N ILE A 77 -3.17 23.38 20.21
CA ILE A 77 -2.37 22.89 19.07
C ILE A 77 -3.24 22.14 18.05
N GLY A 78 -4.22 21.35 18.49
CA GLY A 78 -5.19 20.69 17.60
C GLY A 78 -6.05 21.70 16.82
N LEU A 79 -6.44 22.81 17.47
CA LEU A 79 -7.10 23.92 16.81
C LEU A 79 -6.19 24.59 15.78
N LEU A 80 -4.93 24.85 16.15
CA LEU A 80 -3.94 25.43 15.25
C LEU A 80 -3.75 24.54 14.00
N ASP A 81 -3.62 23.23 14.17
CA ASP A 81 -3.54 22.26 13.07
C ASP A 81 -4.76 22.35 12.15
N ALA A 82 -5.98 22.38 12.72
CA ALA A 82 -7.22 22.48 11.94
C ALA A 82 -7.32 23.78 11.13
N VAL A 83 -6.91 24.91 11.71
CA VAL A 83 -6.88 26.20 10.99
C VAL A 83 -5.83 26.15 9.88
N LEU A 84 -4.62 25.66 10.18
CA LEU A 84 -3.52 25.63 9.24
C LEU A 84 -3.79 24.69 8.06
N ILE A 85 -4.57 23.61 8.21
CA ILE A 85 -4.89 22.65 7.12
C ILE A 85 -5.39 23.34 5.85
N GLY A 86 -6.25 24.36 5.97
CA GLY A 86 -6.83 25.05 4.81
C GLY A 86 -5.98 26.18 4.23
N LEU A 87 -4.85 26.53 4.86
CA LEU A 87 -3.94 27.57 4.38
C LEU A 87 -2.84 27.01 3.48
N ASP A 88 -2.46 27.81 2.48
CA ASP A 88 -1.26 27.58 1.68
C ASP A 88 0.01 27.99 2.44
N PHE A 89 1.15 27.54 1.94
CA PHE A 89 2.43 27.75 2.63
C PHE A 89 2.85 29.23 2.64
N GLU A 90 2.57 29.98 1.57
CA GLU A 90 2.91 31.41 1.48
C GLU A 90 2.19 32.21 2.56
N THR A 91 0.88 31.99 2.73
CA THR A 91 0.08 32.63 3.78
C THR A 91 0.61 32.28 5.17
N VAL A 92 1.01 31.02 5.39
CA VAL A 92 1.55 30.61 6.69
C VAL A 92 2.89 31.28 6.98
N ILE A 93 3.79 31.41 6.00
CA ILE A 93 5.09 32.08 6.19
C ILE A 93 4.93 33.58 6.41
N ASP A 94 3.98 34.23 5.74
CA ASP A 94 3.68 35.65 5.98
C ASP A 94 3.21 35.92 7.42
N LEU A 95 2.57 34.93 8.04
CA LEU A 95 2.05 35.03 9.41
C LEU A 95 3.08 34.60 10.46
N PHE A 96 3.73 33.46 10.27
CA PHE A 96 4.57 32.81 11.27
C PHE A 96 6.06 33.05 11.05
N LYS A 97 6.47 33.62 9.92
CA LYS A 97 7.88 33.64 9.47
C LYS A 97 8.50 32.22 9.46
N LEU A 98 9.62 32.10 8.77
CA LEU A 98 10.29 30.81 8.68
C LEU A 98 10.98 30.42 10.00
N ASP A 99 11.48 31.40 10.75
CA ASP A 99 12.24 31.18 11.98
C ASP A 99 11.40 30.52 13.08
N LEU A 100 10.11 30.88 13.22
CA LEU A 100 9.24 30.24 14.22
C LEU A 100 8.95 28.77 13.91
N ILE A 101 8.92 28.38 12.63
CA ILE A 101 8.79 26.96 12.25
C ILE A 101 10.03 26.18 12.71
N VAL A 102 11.22 26.77 12.54
CA VAL A 102 12.48 26.19 13.01
C VAL A 102 12.49 26.11 14.55
N GLU A 103 12.07 27.17 15.25
CA GLU A 103 11.98 27.18 16.71
C GLU A 103 10.99 26.13 17.23
N ALA A 104 9.82 26.00 16.61
CA ALA A 104 8.82 24.99 16.94
C ALA A 104 9.36 23.56 16.82
N LEU A 105 10.22 23.31 15.81
CA LEU A 105 10.89 22.02 15.65
C LEU A 105 11.99 21.76 16.70
N HIS A 106 12.56 22.81 17.29
CA HIS A 106 13.51 22.70 18.40
C HIS A 106 12.84 22.66 19.78
N SER A 107 11.55 22.96 19.86
CA SER A 107 10.77 22.91 21.09
C SER A 107 10.76 21.50 21.68
N PRO A 108 10.77 21.32 23.01
CA PRO A 108 10.56 20.02 23.64
C PRO A 108 9.13 19.47 23.47
N ASN A 109 8.18 20.27 22.98
CA ASN A 109 6.79 19.85 22.78
C ASN A 109 6.63 19.13 21.42
N GLU A 110 6.42 17.81 21.46
CA GLU A 110 6.25 16.99 20.25
C GLU A 110 5.07 17.45 19.36
N ASN A 111 3.99 18.00 19.92
CA ASN A 111 2.86 18.47 19.11
C ASN A 111 3.25 19.71 18.29
N LEU A 112 4.14 20.57 18.80
CA LEU A 112 4.70 21.68 18.03
C LEU A 112 5.66 21.19 16.95
N GLN A 113 6.46 20.16 17.24
CA GLN A 113 7.34 19.53 16.25
C GLN A 113 6.53 18.88 15.11
N ILE A 114 5.47 18.14 15.44
CA ILE A 114 4.52 17.56 14.46
C ILE A 114 3.92 18.66 13.58
N LEU A 115 3.43 19.73 14.21
CA LEU A 115 2.84 20.85 13.48
C LEU A 115 3.86 21.52 12.55
N ALA A 116 5.09 21.75 13.03
CA ALA A 116 6.16 22.32 12.22
C ALA A 116 6.46 21.46 10.99
N MET A 117 6.46 20.12 11.14
CA MET A 117 6.65 19.20 10.01
C MET A 117 5.47 19.24 9.03
N LYS A 118 4.22 19.23 9.52
CA LYS A 118 3.02 19.38 8.68
C LYS A 118 3.02 20.65 7.86
N VAL A 119 3.35 21.78 8.48
CA VAL A 119 3.46 23.07 7.80
C VAL A 119 4.59 23.02 6.77
N SER A 120 5.76 22.50 7.15
CA SER A 120 6.91 22.37 6.25
C SER A 120 6.55 21.56 5.00
N ALA A 121 5.82 20.45 5.14
CA ALA A 121 5.39 19.59 4.04
C ALA A 121 4.52 20.30 2.98
N LYS A 122 3.91 21.46 3.32
CA LYS A 122 3.13 22.26 2.37
C LYS A 122 3.97 23.15 1.47
N ALA A 123 5.28 23.26 1.71
CA ALA A 123 6.16 24.14 0.96
C ALA A 123 6.09 23.85 -0.55
N SER A 124 5.77 24.89 -1.31
CA SER A 124 5.65 24.84 -2.77
C SER A 124 6.26 26.10 -3.37
N PRO A 125 7.46 26.04 -3.99
CA PRO A 125 8.27 24.83 -4.18
C PRO A 125 8.93 24.35 -2.87
N PRO A 126 9.14 23.03 -2.68
CA PRO A 126 9.78 22.49 -1.46
C PRO A 126 11.17 23.07 -1.18
N ASP A 127 11.90 23.41 -2.24
CA ASP A 127 13.28 23.88 -2.19
C ASP A 127 13.47 25.22 -1.44
N ILE A 128 12.40 25.95 -1.15
CA ILE A 128 12.44 27.14 -0.27
C ILE A 128 13.00 26.80 1.12
N LEU A 129 12.83 25.57 1.58
CA LEU A 129 13.30 25.11 2.89
C LEU A 129 14.74 24.58 2.89
N SER A 130 15.39 24.49 1.73
CA SER A 130 16.67 23.76 1.57
C SER A 130 17.84 24.33 2.38
N ASN A 131 17.83 25.63 2.66
CA ASN A 131 18.87 26.31 3.45
C ASN A 131 18.53 26.42 4.95
N THR A 132 17.46 25.77 5.40
CA THR A 132 17.03 25.80 6.81
C THR A 132 17.56 24.59 7.58
N GLU A 133 17.40 24.64 8.91
CA GLU A 133 17.70 23.53 9.82
C GLU A 133 16.55 22.51 9.93
N ILE A 134 15.46 22.65 9.15
CA ILE A 134 14.31 21.74 9.20
C ILE A 134 14.73 20.29 8.88
N ILE A 135 15.41 20.07 7.77
CA ILE A 135 15.85 18.73 7.35
C ILE A 135 16.87 18.13 8.34
N PRO A 136 17.97 18.82 8.71
CA PRO A 136 18.90 18.32 9.73
C PRO A 136 18.26 17.97 11.06
N LYS A 137 17.31 18.80 11.54
CA LYS A 137 16.64 18.59 12.82
C LYS A 137 15.62 17.46 12.75
N ALA A 138 14.88 17.33 11.66
CA ALA A 138 13.96 16.21 11.45
C ALA A 138 14.70 14.86 11.48
N VAL A 139 15.86 14.77 10.81
CA VAL A 139 16.71 13.55 10.86
C VAL A 139 17.27 13.30 12.26
N GLU A 140 17.58 14.34 13.03
CA GLU A 140 17.96 14.20 14.43
C GLU A 140 16.83 13.64 15.29
N LEU A 141 15.60 14.12 15.11
CA LEU A 141 14.44 13.62 15.86
C LEU A 141 14.15 12.14 15.56
N LEU A 142 14.44 11.68 14.34
CA LEU A 142 14.34 10.25 13.98
C LEU A 142 15.36 9.37 14.72
N SER A 143 16.55 9.89 15.03
CA SER A 143 17.59 9.14 15.74
C SER A 143 17.36 9.03 17.26
N ILE A 144 16.44 9.82 17.81
CA ILE A 144 16.10 9.79 19.24
C ILE A 144 15.14 8.63 19.51
N LYS A 145 15.59 7.62 20.27
CA LYS A 145 14.81 6.42 20.60
C LYS A 145 13.42 6.74 21.17
N ASP A 146 13.35 7.68 22.10
CA ASP A 146 12.14 7.98 22.86
C ASP A 146 11.11 8.85 22.12
N SER A 147 11.41 9.30 20.89
CA SER A 147 10.45 10.02 20.05
C SER A 147 9.18 9.21 19.82
N SER A 148 8.01 9.84 19.98
CA SER A 148 6.74 9.14 19.77
C SER A 148 6.52 8.72 18.32
N ILE A 149 5.76 7.63 18.13
CA ILE A 149 5.39 7.11 16.80
C ILE A 149 4.69 8.19 15.96
N LYS A 150 3.87 9.05 16.58
CA LYS A 150 3.15 10.12 15.87
C LYS A 150 4.12 11.12 15.24
N LEU A 151 5.14 11.53 15.98
CA LEU A 151 6.16 12.45 15.49
C LEU A 151 6.97 11.82 14.35
N VAL A 152 7.42 10.57 14.55
CA VAL A 152 8.19 9.81 13.56
C VAL A 152 7.43 9.71 12.23
N ASN A 153 6.18 9.25 12.27
CA ASN A 153 5.34 9.11 11.08
C ASN A 153 5.14 10.45 10.35
N GLU A 154 4.95 11.55 11.10
CA GLU A 154 4.79 12.88 10.49
C GLU A 154 6.09 13.36 9.84
N ILE A 155 7.25 13.09 10.47
CA ILE A 155 8.56 13.39 9.89
C ILE A 155 8.74 12.62 8.59
N GLU A 156 8.49 11.31 8.58
CA GLU A 156 8.65 10.45 7.39
C GLU A 156 7.77 10.94 6.23
N LYS A 157 6.48 11.18 6.50
CA LYS A 157 5.54 11.72 5.52
C LYS A 157 5.95 13.10 4.99
N SER A 158 6.37 13.98 5.89
CA SER A 158 6.76 15.34 5.55
C SER A 158 8.03 15.35 4.70
N ILE A 159 9.06 14.59 5.09
CA ILE A 159 10.28 14.43 4.28
C ILE A 159 9.94 13.80 2.94
N GLY A 160 9.11 12.73 2.91
CA GLY A 160 8.66 12.08 1.69
C GLY A 160 8.00 13.02 0.68
N THR A 161 7.32 14.06 1.16
CA THR A 161 6.76 15.13 0.32
C THR A 161 7.84 16.10 -0.15
N LEU A 162 8.68 16.56 0.79
CA LEU A 162 9.71 17.58 0.55
C LEU A 162 10.83 17.13 -0.40
N VAL A 163 11.17 15.84 -0.41
CA VAL A 163 12.21 15.28 -1.30
C VAL A 163 11.87 15.31 -2.78
N SER A 164 10.66 15.75 -3.16
CA SER A 164 10.38 16.13 -4.54
C SER A 164 11.26 17.30 -5.02
N GLY A 165 11.70 18.20 -4.12
CA GLY A 165 12.67 19.26 -4.40
C GLY A 165 14.12 18.77 -4.51
N GLU A 166 14.84 19.21 -5.54
CA GLU A 166 16.22 18.76 -5.79
C GLU A 166 17.19 19.27 -4.72
N LEU A 167 17.01 20.51 -4.26
CA LEU A 167 17.87 21.08 -3.21
C LEU A 167 17.60 20.41 -1.86
N ILE A 168 16.34 19.99 -1.60
CA ILE A 168 16.00 19.18 -0.42
C ILE A 168 16.70 17.82 -0.48
N ARG A 169 16.64 17.09 -1.60
CA ARG A 169 17.36 15.80 -1.73
C ARG A 169 18.84 15.98 -1.49
N ARG A 170 19.45 17.00 -2.10
CA ARG A 170 20.86 17.33 -1.88
C ARG A 170 21.16 17.63 -0.41
N ARG A 171 20.29 18.34 0.31
CA ARG A 171 20.46 18.63 1.74
C ARG A 171 20.33 17.38 2.60
N LEU A 172 19.36 16.50 2.30
CA LEU A 172 19.12 15.25 3.03
C LEU A 172 20.28 14.26 2.85
N LEU A 173 20.82 14.17 1.62
CA LEU A 173 21.82 13.18 1.21
C LEU A 173 23.23 13.77 1.10
N SER A 174 23.57 14.77 1.94
CA SER A 174 24.93 15.30 1.99
C SER A 174 25.43 15.63 3.39
N GLY A 175 26.76 15.62 3.52
CA GLY A 175 27.49 16.13 4.68
C GLY A 175 27.03 15.55 6.00
N ASN A 176 26.65 16.42 6.93
CA ASN A 176 26.29 16.02 8.29
C ASN A 176 24.95 15.28 8.36
N VAL A 177 24.02 15.52 7.44
CA VAL A 177 22.71 14.86 7.46
C VAL A 177 22.83 13.41 7.02
N GLU A 178 23.57 13.16 5.93
CA GLU A 178 23.89 11.79 5.49
C GLU A 178 24.66 11.01 6.56
N SER A 179 25.63 11.64 7.23
CA SER A 179 26.36 11.03 8.34
C SER A 179 25.43 10.64 9.51
N LYS A 180 24.43 11.46 9.84
CA LYS A 180 23.41 11.11 10.84
C LYS A 180 22.54 9.92 10.38
N LEU A 181 22.13 9.87 9.12
CA LEU A 181 21.37 8.74 8.57
C LEU A 181 22.18 7.44 8.62
N LEU A 182 23.48 7.50 8.30
CA LEU A 182 24.39 6.36 8.48
C LEU A 182 24.54 5.98 9.97
N GLY A 183 24.56 6.97 10.88
CA GLY A 183 24.54 6.71 12.31
C GLY A 183 23.26 5.98 12.78
N ILE A 184 22.09 6.32 12.22
CA ILE A 184 20.83 5.61 12.48
C ILE A 184 20.95 4.16 11.99
N LYS A 185 21.52 3.95 10.79
CA LYS A 185 21.74 2.62 10.20
C LYS A 185 22.61 1.71 11.08
N GLU A 186 23.68 2.27 11.65
CA GLU A 186 24.66 1.54 12.48
C GLU A 186 24.31 1.54 13.98
N SER A 187 23.13 2.07 14.36
CA SER A 187 22.64 2.03 15.73
C SER A 187 22.54 0.59 16.24
N ASN A 188 22.58 0.35 17.56
CA ASN A 188 22.25 -0.96 18.13
C ASN A 188 20.74 -1.13 18.40
N ASP A 189 19.93 -0.12 18.08
CA ASP A 189 18.50 -0.10 18.33
C ASP A 189 17.70 -0.39 17.05
N THR A 190 17.02 -1.53 17.02
CA THR A 190 16.23 -2.00 15.86
C THR A 190 15.02 -1.12 15.54
N THR A 191 14.49 -0.38 16.54
CA THR A 191 13.42 0.60 16.33
C THR A 191 13.95 1.78 15.53
N VAL A 192 15.09 2.33 15.95
CA VAL A 192 15.74 3.45 15.27
C VAL A 192 16.17 3.06 13.84
N LYS A 193 16.71 1.84 13.66
CA LYS A 193 17.02 1.31 12.32
C LYS A 193 15.77 1.21 11.43
N SER A 194 14.65 0.75 11.98
CA SER A 194 13.41 0.56 11.22
C SER A 194 12.86 1.89 10.70
N ARG A 195 12.95 2.97 11.48
CA ARG A 195 12.61 4.35 11.01
C ARG A 195 13.41 4.78 9.78
N LEU A 196 14.66 4.35 9.66
CA LEU A 196 15.45 4.60 8.45
C LEU A 196 14.92 3.81 7.26
N LEU A 197 14.51 2.56 7.45
CA LEU A 197 13.92 1.76 6.38
C LEU A 197 12.66 2.45 5.83
N ASP A 198 11.77 2.85 6.73
CA ASP A 198 10.50 3.51 6.39
C ASP A 198 10.76 4.86 5.68
N LEU A 199 11.69 5.67 6.19
CA LEU A 199 12.10 6.91 5.52
C LEU A 199 12.64 6.64 4.10
N LEU A 200 13.50 5.64 3.94
CA LEU A 200 14.13 5.34 2.65
C LEU A 200 13.11 4.91 1.59
N ILE A 201 12.04 4.20 1.96
CA ILE A 201 10.96 3.85 1.03
C ILE A 201 10.30 5.09 0.43
N HIS A 202 10.18 6.18 1.19
CA HIS A 202 9.67 7.45 0.66
C HIS A 202 10.69 8.21 -0.20
N VAL A 203 11.98 8.03 0.06
CA VAL A 203 13.07 8.77 -0.61
C VAL A 203 13.50 8.12 -1.93
N LEU A 204 13.67 6.79 -1.94
CA LEU A 204 14.18 6.02 -3.09
C LEU A 204 13.41 6.23 -4.42
N PRO A 205 12.06 6.37 -4.42
CA PRO A 205 11.29 6.66 -5.63
C PRO A 205 11.65 8.00 -6.29
N LEU A 206 12.21 8.95 -5.54
CA LEU A 206 12.42 10.34 -5.99
C LEU A 206 13.89 10.68 -6.27
N VAL A 207 14.85 9.88 -5.77
CA VAL A 207 16.29 10.10 -5.97
C VAL A 207 16.83 9.50 -7.26
N LYS A 208 17.85 10.11 -7.85
CA LYS A 208 18.63 9.51 -8.94
C LYS A 208 19.78 8.67 -8.38
N GLU A 209 20.30 7.74 -9.19
CA GLU A 209 21.38 6.83 -8.78
C GLU A 209 22.58 7.58 -8.19
N GLN A 210 23.02 8.67 -8.83
CA GLN A 210 24.16 9.46 -8.37
C GLN A 210 23.90 10.33 -7.13
N GLU A 211 22.65 10.50 -6.71
CA GLU A 211 22.27 11.38 -5.59
C GLU A 211 22.36 10.67 -4.24
N ILE A 212 22.33 9.33 -4.22
CA ILE A 212 22.29 8.55 -2.98
C ILE A 212 23.48 7.59 -2.90
N ASN A 213 24.13 7.57 -1.74
CA ASN A 213 25.18 6.61 -1.45
C ASN A 213 24.58 5.21 -1.23
N PRO A 214 24.99 4.19 -2.00
CA PRO A 214 24.42 2.85 -1.87
C PRO A 214 24.58 2.22 -0.48
N ILE A 215 25.59 2.65 0.29
CA ILE A 215 25.78 2.18 1.67
C ILE A 215 24.55 2.45 2.54
N LEU A 216 23.79 3.51 2.26
CA LEU A 216 22.66 3.93 3.07
C LEU A 216 21.50 2.92 3.04
N TYR A 217 21.27 2.25 1.89
CA TYR A 217 20.18 1.29 1.70
C TYR A 217 20.65 -0.16 1.53
N LYS A 218 21.97 -0.42 1.59
CA LYS A 218 22.53 -1.79 1.60
C LYS A 218 22.78 -2.27 3.03
N PHE A 219 21.89 -3.12 3.52
CA PHE A 219 22.00 -3.81 4.79
C PHE A 219 22.58 -5.22 4.56
N THR A 220 23.51 -5.64 5.42
CA THR A 220 24.16 -6.97 5.31
C THR A 220 23.90 -7.86 6.51
N LYS A 221 23.44 -7.28 7.62
CA LYS A 221 23.32 -7.92 8.93
C LYS A 221 21.87 -8.21 9.27
N PHE A 222 21.27 -9.19 8.60
CA PHE A 222 19.83 -9.47 8.76
C PHE A 222 19.47 -10.14 10.08
N THR A 223 20.40 -10.89 10.69
CA THR A 223 20.14 -11.73 11.87
C THR A 223 21.04 -11.40 13.07
N GLU A 224 22.00 -10.47 12.94
CA GLU A 224 22.96 -10.17 14.01
C GLU A 224 22.33 -9.53 15.26
N ASP A 225 21.21 -8.83 15.09
CA ASP A 225 20.51 -8.15 16.19
C ASP A 225 19.67 -9.11 17.06
N ASN A 226 19.55 -10.40 16.69
CA ASN A 226 18.67 -11.39 17.33
C ASN A 226 17.21 -10.91 17.48
N ASP A 227 16.74 -10.10 16.54
CA ASP A 227 15.39 -9.55 16.48
C ASP A 227 14.73 -9.96 15.17
N ILE A 228 13.87 -10.98 15.23
CA ILE A 228 13.16 -11.50 14.06
C ILE A 228 12.26 -10.43 13.43
N LEU A 229 11.69 -9.50 14.21
CA LEU A 229 10.84 -8.45 13.66
C LEU A 229 11.66 -7.50 12.79
N TYR A 230 12.89 -7.18 13.20
CA TYR A 230 13.80 -6.40 12.37
C TYR A 230 14.20 -7.14 11.09
N THR A 231 14.47 -8.45 11.17
CA THR A 231 14.72 -9.27 9.98
C THR A 231 13.52 -9.22 9.01
N LEU A 232 12.29 -9.31 9.51
CA LEU A 232 11.08 -9.19 8.69
C LEU A 232 10.97 -7.81 8.05
N ASN A 233 11.27 -6.74 8.81
CA ASN A 233 11.27 -5.37 8.28
C ASN A 233 12.29 -5.19 7.15
N LEU A 234 13.48 -5.81 7.26
CA LEU A 234 14.46 -5.81 6.17
C LEU A 234 13.96 -6.55 4.93
N ILE A 235 13.34 -7.72 5.09
CA ILE A 235 12.78 -8.47 3.95
C ILE A 235 11.67 -7.65 3.28
N ARG A 236 10.79 -7.01 4.05
CA ARG A 236 9.74 -6.12 3.55
C ARG A 236 10.32 -4.91 2.84
N PHE A 237 11.30 -4.24 3.43
CA PHE A 237 12.02 -3.12 2.81
C PHE A 237 12.57 -3.49 1.42
N TYR A 238 13.25 -4.63 1.28
CA TYR A 238 13.73 -5.07 -0.04
C TYR A 238 12.61 -5.53 -0.97
N THR A 239 11.49 -6.03 -0.44
CA THR A 239 10.30 -6.32 -1.23
C THR A 239 9.67 -5.04 -1.79
N GLU A 240 9.67 -3.95 -1.01
CA GLU A 240 9.18 -2.64 -1.46
C GLU A 240 10.15 -1.96 -2.42
N ILE A 241 11.47 -2.14 -2.27
CA ILE A 241 12.42 -1.72 -3.32
C ILE A 241 12.09 -2.39 -4.66
N LEU A 242 11.69 -3.66 -4.66
CA LEU A 242 11.25 -4.32 -5.89
C LEU A 242 9.98 -3.66 -6.48
N ASP A 243 9.04 -3.20 -5.65
CA ASP A 243 7.88 -2.42 -6.14
C ASP A 243 8.30 -1.09 -6.78
N ILE A 244 9.29 -0.41 -6.19
CA ILE A 244 9.84 0.83 -6.75
C ILE A 244 10.43 0.55 -8.14
N VAL A 245 11.18 -0.54 -8.29
CA VAL A 245 11.76 -0.96 -9.58
C VAL A 245 10.66 -1.31 -10.60
N ASP A 246 9.62 -2.04 -10.17
CA ASP A 246 8.50 -2.42 -11.06
C ASP A 246 7.70 -1.20 -11.54
N SER A 247 7.59 -0.17 -10.70
CA SER A 247 6.85 1.06 -11.03
C SER A 247 7.56 1.97 -12.04
N SER A 248 8.89 1.88 -12.19
CA SER A 248 9.66 2.75 -13.09
C SER A 248 10.98 2.13 -13.55
N LEU A 249 11.15 2.04 -14.88
CA LEU A 249 12.39 1.55 -15.51
C LEU A 249 13.63 2.38 -15.14
N GLU A 250 13.46 3.67 -14.82
CA GLU A 250 14.55 4.55 -14.38
C GLU A 250 15.15 4.12 -13.03
N LYS A 251 14.46 3.24 -12.29
CA LYS A 251 14.89 2.73 -10.98
C LYS A 251 15.59 1.39 -11.04
N TYR A 252 15.81 0.82 -12.23
CA TYR A 252 16.46 -0.47 -12.40
C TYR A 252 17.86 -0.56 -11.77
N TRP A 253 18.57 0.56 -11.63
CA TRP A 253 19.84 0.63 -10.91
C TRP A 253 19.76 0.15 -9.45
N LEU A 254 18.59 0.29 -8.80
CA LEU A 254 18.38 -0.24 -7.45
C LEU A 254 18.58 -1.75 -7.42
N LEU A 255 17.96 -2.46 -8.38
CA LEU A 255 18.04 -3.91 -8.49
C LEU A 255 19.48 -4.40 -8.65
N VAL A 256 20.25 -3.72 -9.51
CA VAL A 256 21.68 -4.00 -9.72
C VAL A 256 22.47 -3.79 -8.42
N ASN A 257 22.18 -2.70 -7.71
CA ASN A 257 22.91 -2.36 -6.51
C ASN A 257 22.60 -3.29 -5.32
N ILE A 258 21.38 -3.84 -5.22
CA ILE A 258 21.00 -4.69 -4.08
C ILE A 258 21.28 -6.19 -4.30
N GLU A 259 22.00 -6.59 -5.35
CA GLU A 259 22.22 -8.02 -5.67
C GLU A 259 22.76 -8.86 -4.49
N ASP A 260 23.66 -8.28 -3.68
CA ASP A 260 24.18 -8.95 -2.48
C ASP A 260 23.09 -9.19 -1.44
N GLN A 261 22.21 -8.20 -1.21
CA GLN A 261 21.08 -8.29 -0.29
C GLN A 261 20.09 -9.35 -0.76
N ILE A 262 19.85 -9.42 -2.07
CA ILE A 262 19.02 -10.45 -2.70
C ILE A 262 19.58 -11.84 -2.40
N ASN A 263 20.89 -12.04 -2.54
CA ASN A 263 21.56 -13.30 -2.20
C ASN A 263 21.47 -13.62 -0.69
N ILE A 264 21.56 -12.62 0.19
CA ILE A 264 21.37 -12.80 1.64
C ILE A 264 19.95 -13.32 1.93
N ILE A 265 18.93 -12.70 1.33
CA ILE A 265 17.53 -13.14 1.47
C ILE A 265 17.35 -14.59 0.98
N GLY A 266 17.96 -14.95 -0.15
CA GLY A 266 18.00 -16.33 -0.64
C GLY A 266 18.62 -17.29 0.38
N LYS A 267 19.77 -16.93 0.95
CA LYS A 267 20.45 -17.71 1.97
C LYS A 267 19.60 -17.90 3.23
N LEU A 268 18.92 -16.86 3.71
CA LEU A 268 17.99 -16.97 4.84
C LEU A 268 16.92 -18.02 4.58
N TYR A 269 16.33 -18.03 3.37
CA TYR A 269 15.35 -19.05 3.01
C TYR A 269 15.93 -20.46 3.01
N ALA A 270 17.17 -20.65 2.55
CA ALA A 270 17.85 -21.95 2.60
C ALA A 270 18.11 -22.43 4.04
N GLU A 271 18.38 -21.49 4.96
CA GLU A 271 18.67 -21.78 6.38
C GLU A 271 17.43 -22.07 7.22
N ARG A 272 16.21 -21.92 6.66
CA ARG A 272 14.94 -22.16 7.38
C ARG A 272 14.88 -23.52 8.08
N SER A 273 15.44 -24.58 7.48
CA SER A 273 15.45 -25.92 8.08
C SER A 273 16.34 -26.03 9.32
N THR A 274 17.22 -25.07 9.54
CA THR A 274 18.17 -25.01 10.66
C THR A 274 17.94 -23.81 11.58
N ASN A 275 17.03 -22.90 11.22
CA ASN A 275 16.70 -21.69 11.97
C ASN A 275 15.18 -21.61 12.15
N SER A 276 14.72 -21.95 13.36
CA SER A 276 13.30 -22.02 13.70
C SER A 276 12.60 -20.67 13.57
N ASP A 277 13.26 -19.56 13.88
CA ASP A 277 12.64 -18.24 13.79
C ASP A 277 12.33 -17.89 12.33
N ILE A 278 13.25 -18.22 11.42
CA ILE A 278 13.03 -18.04 10.00
C ILE A 278 11.92 -18.97 9.49
N GLU A 279 11.91 -20.23 9.92
CA GLU A 279 10.88 -21.20 9.53
C GLU A 279 9.48 -20.76 9.95
N TYR A 280 9.32 -20.34 11.20
CA TYR A 280 8.01 -20.01 11.77
C TYR A 280 7.51 -18.62 11.36
N PHE A 281 8.41 -17.63 11.22
CA PHE A 281 7.99 -16.23 11.07
C PHE A 281 8.28 -15.63 9.69
N ALA A 282 9.35 -16.04 9.00
CA ALA A 282 9.83 -15.32 7.80
C ALA A 282 9.49 -15.98 6.46
N VAL A 283 9.14 -17.27 6.43
CA VAL A 283 8.89 -18.02 5.16
C VAL A 283 7.89 -17.30 4.24
N THR A 284 6.81 -16.75 4.80
CA THR A 284 5.79 -16.04 4.00
C THR A 284 6.36 -14.79 3.36
N GLU A 285 7.06 -13.95 4.12
CA GLU A 285 7.66 -12.69 3.62
C GLU A 285 8.78 -12.97 2.59
N LEU A 286 9.62 -13.98 2.85
CA LEU A 286 10.62 -14.45 1.90
C LEU A 286 9.98 -14.92 0.58
N SER A 287 8.86 -15.62 0.68
CA SER A 287 8.14 -16.09 -0.50
C SER A 287 7.47 -14.96 -1.27
N LEU A 288 6.97 -13.92 -0.59
CA LEU A 288 6.47 -12.69 -1.22
C LEU A 288 7.59 -11.93 -1.94
N PHE A 289 8.77 -11.85 -1.33
CA PHE A 289 9.96 -11.29 -1.98
C PHE A 289 10.30 -12.05 -3.29
N PHE A 290 10.36 -13.39 -3.23
CA PHE A 290 10.63 -14.22 -4.41
C PHE A 290 9.56 -14.10 -5.49
N LYS A 291 8.29 -14.02 -5.11
CA LYS A 291 7.18 -13.72 -6.02
C LYS A 291 7.49 -12.48 -6.85
N LYS A 292 7.78 -11.35 -6.20
CA LYS A 292 8.04 -10.08 -6.89
C LYS A 292 9.28 -10.17 -7.76
N LEU A 293 10.36 -10.73 -7.23
CA LEU A 293 11.61 -10.86 -7.97
C LEU A 293 11.46 -11.71 -9.24
N SER A 294 10.69 -12.81 -9.17
CA SER A 294 10.42 -13.67 -10.33
C SER A 294 9.64 -12.97 -11.44
N LEU A 295 8.88 -11.92 -11.13
CA LEU A 295 8.15 -11.11 -12.10
C LEU A 295 9.06 -10.06 -12.73
N ILE A 296 9.81 -9.32 -11.91
CA ILE A 296 10.67 -8.21 -12.35
C ILE A 296 11.93 -8.69 -13.08
N SER A 297 12.60 -9.71 -12.53
CA SER A 297 13.85 -10.25 -13.06
C SER A 297 13.90 -11.78 -12.94
N PRO A 298 13.28 -12.51 -13.89
CA PRO A 298 13.29 -13.96 -13.91
C PRO A 298 14.71 -14.56 -13.93
N SER A 299 15.68 -13.88 -14.55
CA SER A 299 17.08 -14.35 -14.65
C SER A 299 17.80 -14.26 -13.30
N LEU A 300 17.58 -13.20 -12.53
CA LEU A 300 18.15 -13.08 -11.20
C LEU A 300 17.51 -14.07 -10.24
N PHE A 301 16.18 -14.23 -10.35
CA PHE A 301 15.47 -15.27 -9.59
C PHE A 301 15.95 -16.68 -9.93
N GLU A 302 16.26 -16.98 -11.20
CA GLU A 302 16.84 -18.26 -11.60
C GLU A 302 18.14 -18.58 -10.85
N THR A 303 19.00 -17.57 -10.69
CA THR A 303 20.27 -17.72 -9.97
C THR A 303 20.05 -18.05 -8.49
N LEU A 304 19.07 -17.39 -7.86
CA LEU A 304 18.67 -17.66 -6.48
C LEU A 304 18.03 -19.03 -6.33
N ASP A 305 17.17 -19.43 -7.26
CA ASP A 305 16.48 -20.71 -7.18
C ASP A 305 17.47 -21.87 -7.25
N ASN A 306 18.39 -21.82 -8.23
CA ASN A 306 19.43 -22.82 -8.38
C ASN A 306 20.34 -22.94 -7.13
N LYS A 307 20.64 -21.82 -6.47
CA LYS A 307 21.55 -21.79 -5.31
C LYS A 307 20.84 -22.13 -3.99
N PHE A 308 19.68 -21.53 -3.74
CA PHE A 308 19.09 -21.45 -2.40
C PHE A 308 17.64 -21.95 -2.31
N VAL A 309 16.74 -21.48 -3.19
CA VAL A 309 15.29 -21.75 -3.04
C VAL A 309 14.98 -23.22 -3.37
N LYS A 310 15.47 -23.70 -4.52
CA LYS A 310 15.32 -25.07 -5.00
C LYS A 310 13.88 -25.53 -4.97
N ILE A 311 13.03 -24.88 -5.77
CA ILE A 311 11.59 -25.15 -5.82
C ILE A 311 11.32 -26.65 -6.01
N GLY A 312 10.54 -27.21 -5.09
CA GLY A 312 10.08 -28.58 -5.09
C GLY A 312 8.57 -28.69 -5.20
N LYS A 313 8.09 -29.94 -5.36
CA LYS A 313 6.66 -30.27 -5.48
C LYS A 313 5.80 -29.87 -4.27
N ASN A 314 6.42 -29.69 -3.10
CA ASN A 314 5.72 -29.38 -1.86
C ASN A 314 5.61 -27.87 -1.61
N ASP A 315 6.32 -27.03 -2.37
CA ASP A 315 6.34 -25.58 -2.19
C ASP A 315 5.08 -24.92 -2.79
N HIS A 316 3.91 -25.26 -2.24
CA HIS A 316 2.60 -24.88 -2.77
C HIS A 316 2.46 -23.37 -2.96
N PHE A 317 2.90 -22.59 -1.97
CA PHE A 317 2.81 -21.13 -2.04
C PHE A 317 3.63 -20.59 -3.22
N LEU A 318 4.89 -21.02 -3.35
CA LEU A 318 5.76 -20.59 -4.44
C LEU A 318 5.19 -20.98 -5.80
N LEU A 319 4.73 -22.22 -5.97
CA LEU A 319 4.10 -22.69 -7.20
C LEU A 319 2.81 -21.90 -7.54
N ALA A 320 2.08 -21.46 -6.53
CA ALA A 320 0.87 -20.66 -6.68
C ALA A 320 1.10 -19.17 -6.92
N THR A 321 2.31 -18.65 -6.69
CA THR A 321 2.54 -17.20 -6.76
C THR A 321 3.66 -16.76 -7.70
N LEU A 322 4.69 -17.57 -7.91
CA LEU A 322 5.82 -17.20 -8.77
C LEU A 322 5.38 -17.00 -10.22
N ASN A 323 6.19 -16.27 -10.99
CA ASN A 323 5.97 -16.06 -12.41
C ASN A 323 5.71 -17.39 -13.15
N ALA A 324 4.52 -17.54 -13.71
CA ALA A 324 4.08 -18.76 -14.38
C ALA A 324 4.99 -19.12 -15.58
N SER A 325 5.45 -18.12 -16.34
CA SER A 325 6.37 -18.33 -17.47
C SER A 325 7.72 -18.89 -17.02
N TYR A 326 8.23 -18.40 -15.88
CA TYR A 326 9.44 -18.95 -15.26
C TYR A 326 9.23 -20.41 -14.83
N LEU A 327 8.13 -20.72 -14.14
CA LEU A 327 7.81 -22.09 -13.73
C LEU A 327 7.68 -23.03 -14.94
N GLY A 328 6.99 -22.57 -15.99
CA GLY A 328 6.78 -23.32 -17.24
C GLY A 328 8.06 -23.56 -18.03
N SER A 329 9.08 -22.70 -17.90
CA SER A 329 10.36 -22.87 -18.60
C SER A 329 11.38 -23.70 -17.81
N LYS A 330 11.43 -23.55 -16.48
CA LYS A 330 12.48 -24.16 -15.63
C LYS A 330 12.03 -25.38 -14.85
N HIS A 331 10.74 -25.51 -14.53
CA HIS A 331 10.22 -26.52 -13.59
C HIS A 331 9.19 -27.49 -14.20
N GLN A 332 9.21 -27.69 -15.52
CA GLN A 332 8.23 -28.54 -16.23
C GLN A 332 8.06 -29.94 -15.65
N SER A 333 9.16 -30.56 -15.18
CA SER A 333 9.14 -31.91 -14.61
C SER A 333 8.29 -32.00 -13.35
N ILE A 334 8.31 -30.95 -12.52
CA ILE A 334 7.48 -30.82 -11.32
C ILE A 334 6.03 -30.58 -11.76
N LEU A 335 5.81 -29.64 -12.68
CA LEU A 335 4.47 -29.24 -13.12
C LEU A 335 3.67 -30.41 -13.70
N LYS A 336 4.30 -31.26 -14.52
CA LYS A 336 3.66 -32.45 -15.13
C LYS A 336 3.20 -33.51 -14.12
N GLN A 337 3.68 -33.46 -12.89
CA GLN A 337 3.34 -34.41 -11.83
C GLN A 337 2.26 -33.88 -10.87
N LEU A 338 1.83 -32.62 -11.04
CA LEU A 338 0.88 -31.98 -10.13
C LEU A 338 -0.55 -32.46 -10.44
N PRO A 339 -1.22 -33.15 -9.50
CA PRO A 339 -2.60 -33.56 -9.71
C PRO A 339 -3.57 -32.37 -9.59
N LEU A 340 -4.56 -32.31 -10.46
CA LEU A 340 -5.68 -31.37 -10.29
C LEU A 340 -6.60 -31.83 -9.14
N ASN A 341 -6.51 -31.15 -8.00
CA ASN A 341 -7.35 -31.35 -6.81
C ASN A 341 -7.53 -30.03 -6.04
N ILE A 342 -8.34 -30.06 -4.97
CA ILE A 342 -8.68 -28.89 -4.14
C ILE A 342 -7.43 -28.17 -3.59
N ASN A 343 -6.39 -28.90 -3.20
CA ASN A 343 -5.18 -28.32 -2.60
C ASN A 343 -4.31 -27.58 -3.65
N ASN A 344 -4.41 -27.96 -4.91
CA ASN A 344 -3.58 -27.42 -6.00
C ASN A 344 -4.30 -26.36 -6.84
N ILE A 345 -5.55 -26.00 -6.52
CA ILE A 345 -6.34 -25.05 -7.32
C ILE A 345 -5.61 -23.72 -7.54
N SER A 346 -5.00 -23.17 -6.49
CA SER A 346 -4.24 -21.92 -6.58
C SER A 346 -3.03 -22.03 -7.53
N ILE A 347 -2.35 -23.18 -7.52
CA ILE A 347 -1.24 -23.48 -8.43
C ILE A 347 -1.75 -23.52 -9.88
N PHE A 348 -2.82 -24.26 -10.16
CA PHE A 348 -3.39 -24.30 -11.51
C PHE A 348 -3.84 -22.92 -11.97
N ARG A 349 -4.47 -22.12 -11.10
CA ARG A 349 -4.87 -20.74 -11.44
C ARG A 349 -3.66 -19.89 -11.84
N ASN A 350 -2.52 -20.05 -11.17
CA ASN A 350 -1.29 -19.37 -11.54
C ASN A 350 -0.79 -19.84 -12.92
N LEU A 351 -0.60 -21.15 -13.09
CA LEU A 351 -0.02 -21.76 -14.30
C LEU A 351 -0.89 -21.57 -15.56
N ILE A 352 -2.20 -21.41 -15.42
CA ILE A 352 -3.08 -21.07 -16.54
C ILE A 352 -2.77 -19.67 -17.11
N SER A 353 -2.06 -18.81 -16.37
CA SER A 353 -1.79 -17.43 -16.78
C SER A 353 -0.74 -17.28 -17.88
N ASP A 354 0.04 -18.33 -18.15
CA ASP A 354 1.07 -18.33 -19.19
C ASP A 354 0.96 -19.59 -20.08
N PRO A 355 1.08 -19.47 -21.42
CA PRO A 355 0.93 -20.61 -22.33
C PRO A 355 1.90 -21.77 -22.08
N THR A 356 3.16 -21.48 -21.74
CA THR A 356 4.20 -22.50 -21.57
C THR A 356 3.94 -23.34 -20.32
N SER A 357 3.59 -22.68 -19.22
CA SER A 357 3.19 -23.38 -17.99
C SER A 357 1.84 -24.08 -18.11
N PHE A 358 0.85 -23.46 -18.78
CA PHE A 358 -0.43 -24.09 -19.06
C PHE A 358 -0.28 -25.40 -19.83
N ASN A 359 0.54 -25.41 -20.89
CA ASN A 359 0.81 -26.62 -21.67
C ASN A 359 1.44 -27.75 -20.84
N SER A 360 2.13 -27.41 -19.74
CA SER A 360 2.72 -28.41 -18.84
C SER A 360 1.69 -29.08 -17.93
N VAL A 361 0.52 -28.48 -17.74
CA VAL A 361 -0.55 -28.99 -16.85
C VAL A 361 -1.87 -29.29 -17.58
N LYS A 362 -1.97 -29.00 -18.88
CA LYS A 362 -3.19 -29.17 -19.69
C LYS A 362 -3.79 -30.57 -19.56
N ASP A 363 -2.96 -31.62 -19.56
CA ASP A 363 -3.41 -33.03 -19.50
C ASP A 363 -4.15 -33.38 -18.21
N GLU A 364 -3.93 -32.61 -17.13
CA GLU A 364 -4.64 -32.78 -15.87
C GLU A 364 -6.02 -32.10 -15.86
N ILE A 365 -6.27 -31.18 -16.79
CA ILE A 365 -7.51 -30.41 -16.91
C ILE A 365 -8.50 -31.17 -17.78
N THR A 366 -9.08 -32.23 -17.22
CA THR A 366 -10.07 -33.08 -17.88
C THR A 366 -11.47 -32.88 -17.31
N THR A 367 -12.50 -33.13 -18.12
CA THR A 367 -13.91 -33.11 -17.71
C THR A 367 -14.15 -33.86 -16.40
N ASN A 368 -13.61 -35.09 -16.29
CA ASN A 368 -13.80 -35.94 -15.13
C ASN A 368 -13.18 -35.37 -13.85
N LYS A 369 -12.05 -34.65 -13.95
CA LYS A 369 -11.38 -34.05 -12.80
C LYS A 369 -12.05 -32.74 -12.39
N LEU A 370 -12.39 -31.88 -13.37
CA LEU A 370 -13.08 -30.62 -13.13
C LEU A 370 -14.46 -30.84 -12.48
N LEU A 371 -15.29 -31.73 -13.02
CA LEU A 371 -16.63 -31.96 -12.49
C LEU A 371 -16.66 -32.64 -11.11
N LYS A 372 -15.52 -33.14 -10.61
CA LYS A 372 -15.36 -33.66 -9.24
C LYS A 372 -15.03 -32.57 -8.23
N LEU A 373 -14.60 -31.39 -8.67
CA LEU A 373 -14.32 -30.29 -7.77
C LEU A 373 -15.62 -29.75 -7.15
N PRO A 374 -15.58 -29.26 -5.91
CA PRO A 374 -16.70 -28.50 -5.37
C PRO A 374 -16.92 -27.22 -6.20
N TYR A 375 -18.12 -26.65 -6.07
CA TYR A 375 -18.61 -25.65 -7.00
C TYR A 375 -17.74 -24.38 -7.02
N VAL A 376 -17.32 -23.89 -5.86
CA VAL A 376 -16.44 -22.72 -5.72
C VAL A 376 -15.12 -22.95 -6.45
N GLU A 377 -14.46 -24.07 -6.18
CA GLU A 377 -13.14 -24.42 -6.75
C GLU A 377 -13.22 -24.67 -8.25
N LEU A 378 -14.32 -25.27 -8.72
CA LEU A 378 -14.59 -25.42 -10.14
C LEU A 378 -14.60 -24.04 -10.79
N PHE A 379 -15.46 -23.12 -10.34
CA PHE A 379 -15.57 -21.79 -10.95
C PHE A 379 -14.34 -20.89 -10.72
N ALA A 380 -13.55 -21.13 -9.66
CA ALA A 380 -12.27 -20.49 -9.47
C ALA A 380 -11.25 -20.87 -10.57
N ILE A 381 -11.29 -22.11 -11.07
CA ILE A 381 -10.50 -22.53 -12.24
C ILE A 381 -11.14 -22.09 -13.54
N LEU A 382 -12.45 -22.26 -13.70
CA LEU A 382 -13.12 -21.93 -14.97
C LEU A 382 -13.02 -20.44 -15.30
N SER A 383 -13.15 -19.56 -14.32
CA SER A 383 -12.96 -18.12 -14.50
C SER A 383 -11.56 -17.79 -15.03
N LYS A 384 -10.56 -18.56 -14.60
CA LYS A 384 -9.18 -18.42 -15.04
C LYS A 384 -8.92 -19.02 -16.42
N LEU A 385 -9.50 -20.19 -16.72
CA LEU A 385 -9.46 -20.79 -18.07
C LEU A 385 -10.13 -19.89 -19.11
N ALA A 386 -11.25 -19.26 -18.75
CA ALA A 386 -11.97 -18.34 -19.62
C ALA A 386 -11.21 -17.03 -19.89
N GLN A 387 -10.24 -16.67 -19.05
CA GLN A 387 -9.54 -15.38 -19.13
C GLN A 387 -8.60 -15.27 -20.33
N TYR A 388 -7.99 -16.38 -20.78
CA TYR A 388 -6.98 -16.36 -21.85
C TYR A 388 -7.42 -17.19 -23.05
N ASN A 389 -7.13 -16.71 -24.26
CA ASN A 389 -7.62 -17.33 -25.51
C ASN A 389 -7.22 -18.82 -25.65
N TYR A 390 -5.98 -19.18 -25.29
CA TYR A 390 -5.50 -20.57 -25.41
C TYR A 390 -6.20 -21.53 -24.44
N SER A 391 -6.49 -21.09 -23.22
CA SER A 391 -7.19 -21.89 -22.22
C SER A 391 -8.71 -21.88 -22.42
N ALA A 392 -9.25 -20.79 -22.95
CA ALA A 392 -10.66 -20.68 -23.32
C ALA A 392 -10.99 -21.64 -24.46
N LYS A 393 -10.10 -21.78 -25.45
CA LYS A 393 -10.26 -22.78 -26.53
C LYS A 393 -10.33 -24.21 -26.01
N LEU A 394 -9.48 -24.59 -25.04
CA LEU A 394 -9.61 -25.89 -24.36
C LEU A 394 -11.02 -26.06 -23.77
N LEU A 395 -11.51 -25.05 -23.05
CA LEU A 395 -12.82 -25.10 -22.41
C LEU A 395 -13.97 -25.22 -23.42
N LEU A 396 -13.94 -24.43 -24.50
CA LEU A 396 -14.99 -24.36 -25.51
C LEU A 396 -15.02 -25.58 -26.45
N GLN A 397 -13.84 -26.10 -26.82
CA GLN A 397 -13.71 -27.12 -27.86
C GLN A 397 -13.51 -28.54 -27.30
N GLU A 398 -12.80 -28.68 -26.18
CA GLU A 398 -12.40 -29.99 -25.65
C GLU A 398 -13.22 -30.41 -24.40
N LEU A 399 -13.93 -29.47 -23.76
CA LEU A 399 -14.64 -29.71 -22.48
C LEU A 399 -16.15 -29.36 -22.51
N PRO A 400 -16.95 -29.89 -23.46
CA PRO A 400 -18.35 -29.51 -23.64
C PRO A 400 -19.25 -29.82 -22.43
N GLN A 401 -18.98 -30.87 -21.66
CA GLN A 401 -19.76 -31.18 -20.45
C GLN A 401 -19.53 -30.15 -19.33
N VAL A 402 -18.33 -29.58 -19.26
CA VAL A 402 -18.00 -28.51 -18.32
C VAL A 402 -18.72 -27.22 -18.77
N MET A 403 -18.75 -26.94 -20.07
CA MET A 403 -19.53 -25.82 -20.63
C MET A 403 -21.02 -25.92 -20.33
N ASN A 404 -21.62 -27.12 -20.45
CA ASN A 404 -23.01 -27.34 -20.03
C ASN A 404 -23.18 -27.00 -18.55
N LYS A 405 -22.22 -27.38 -17.68
CA LYS A 405 -22.27 -27.04 -16.25
C LYS A 405 -22.18 -25.53 -15.97
N VAL A 406 -21.43 -24.78 -16.79
CA VAL A 406 -21.37 -23.31 -16.73
C VAL A 406 -22.74 -22.71 -17.03
N ILE A 407 -23.43 -23.24 -18.04
CA ILE A 407 -24.74 -22.75 -18.51
C ILE A 407 -25.88 -23.18 -17.58
N GLU A 408 -25.90 -24.44 -17.14
CA GLU A 408 -26.96 -25.05 -16.31
C GLU A 408 -26.86 -24.65 -14.83
N GLY A 409 -26.80 -23.35 -14.56
CA GLY A 409 -26.72 -22.79 -13.22
C GLY A 409 -27.77 -23.37 -12.29
N ARG A 410 -27.33 -23.86 -11.13
CA ARG A 410 -28.24 -24.07 -10.00
C ARG A 410 -28.51 -22.71 -9.36
N ASN A 411 -29.57 -22.59 -8.57
CA ASN A 411 -29.75 -21.44 -7.67
C ASN A 411 -28.56 -21.39 -6.70
N VAL A 412 -27.54 -20.58 -7.02
CA VAL A 412 -26.36 -20.38 -6.20
C VAL A 412 -26.71 -19.33 -5.15
N SER A 413 -26.76 -19.74 -3.88
CA SER A 413 -27.01 -18.83 -2.75
C SER A 413 -25.75 -18.17 -2.22
N GLU A 414 -24.58 -18.76 -2.50
CA GLU A 414 -23.29 -18.27 -2.02
C GLU A 414 -22.75 -17.14 -2.92
N PRO A 415 -22.46 -15.95 -2.37
CA PRO A 415 -22.03 -14.79 -3.16
C PRO A 415 -20.74 -15.03 -3.96
N GLU A 416 -19.74 -15.72 -3.38
CA GLU A 416 -18.46 -15.95 -4.07
C GLU A 416 -18.63 -16.87 -5.29
N SER A 417 -19.34 -17.99 -5.11
CA SER A 417 -19.70 -18.90 -6.21
C SER A 417 -20.44 -18.17 -7.34
N TYR A 418 -21.32 -17.23 -6.98
CA TYR A 418 -22.08 -16.44 -7.94
C TYR A 418 -21.18 -15.49 -8.74
N GLU A 419 -20.30 -14.72 -8.07
CA GLU A 419 -19.38 -13.79 -8.74
C GLU A 419 -18.37 -14.52 -9.63
N LEU A 420 -17.82 -15.66 -9.19
CA LEU A 420 -16.89 -16.46 -10.00
C LEU A 420 -17.57 -17.00 -11.26
N ARG A 421 -18.84 -17.44 -11.14
CA ARG A 421 -19.62 -17.90 -12.29
C ARG A 421 -19.92 -16.78 -13.27
N LYS A 422 -20.37 -15.62 -12.76
CA LYS A 422 -20.61 -14.43 -13.57
C LYS A 422 -19.33 -14.03 -14.33
N LEU A 423 -18.21 -13.91 -13.63
CA LEU A 423 -16.91 -13.60 -14.23
C LEU A 423 -16.48 -14.62 -15.29
N THR A 424 -16.73 -15.91 -15.06
CA THR A 424 -16.46 -16.97 -16.05
C THR A 424 -17.24 -16.72 -17.35
N ILE A 425 -18.54 -16.43 -17.24
CA ILE A 425 -19.40 -16.19 -18.40
C ILE A 425 -19.00 -14.87 -19.10
N GLU A 426 -18.71 -13.81 -18.35
CA GLU A 426 -18.22 -12.53 -18.90
C GLU A 426 -16.94 -12.73 -19.70
N ASN A 427 -15.95 -13.44 -19.15
CA ASN A 427 -14.69 -13.72 -19.84
C ASN A 427 -14.89 -14.56 -21.11
N LEU A 428 -15.81 -15.54 -21.08
CA LEU A 428 -16.15 -16.33 -22.26
C LEU A 428 -16.83 -15.47 -23.33
N LEU A 429 -17.74 -14.58 -22.95
CA LEU A 429 -18.43 -13.68 -23.88
C LEU A 429 -17.50 -12.64 -24.54
N GLN A 430 -16.29 -12.44 -24.01
CA GLN A 430 -15.24 -11.63 -24.64
C GLN A 430 -14.47 -12.39 -25.72
N GLN A 431 -14.63 -13.72 -25.83
CA GLN A 431 -14.00 -14.51 -26.89
C GLN A 431 -14.64 -14.22 -28.26
N SER A 432 -13.93 -14.57 -29.33
CA SER A 432 -14.41 -14.32 -30.69
C SER A 432 -15.69 -15.12 -30.99
N ASP A 433 -16.54 -14.57 -31.86
CA ASP A 433 -17.75 -15.26 -32.31
C ASP A 433 -17.45 -16.61 -32.97
N GLU A 434 -16.30 -16.71 -33.64
CA GLU A 434 -15.78 -17.93 -34.25
C GLU A 434 -15.40 -18.98 -33.20
N ASP A 435 -14.83 -18.59 -32.05
CA ASP A 435 -14.49 -19.54 -30.99
C ASP A 435 -15.72 -19.94 -30.15
N LEU A 436 -16.71 -19.04 -30.03
CA LEU A 436 -17.91 -19.27 -29.24
C LEU A 436 -18.92 -20.19 -29.92
N GLU A 437 -19.06 -20.13 -31.24
CA GLU A 437 -19.98 -20.96 -32.04
C GLU A 437 -21.34 -21.24 -31.35
N ILE A 438 -21.58 -22.51 -30.97
CA ILE A 438 -22.80 -23.02 -30.35
C ILE A 438 -23.04 -22.48 -28.93
N TRP A 439 -22.00 -21.96 -28.27
CA TRP A 439 -22.04 -21.50 -26.88
C TRP A 439 -22.50 -20.05 -26.74
N LYS A 440 -22.41 -19.23 -27.80
CA LYS A 440 -22.71 -17.80 -27.73
C LYS A 440 -24.12 -17.53 -27.21
N SER A 441 -25.14 -18.11 -27.85
CA SER A 441 -26.54 -17.87 -27.47
C SER A 441 -26.88 -18.37 -26.06
N PRO A 442 -26.48 -19.59 -25.64
CA PRO A 442 -26.65 -20.04 -24.26
C PRO A 442 -25.96 -19.13 -23.22
N LEU A 443 -24.71 -18.72 -23.46
CA LEU A 443 -23.97 -17.85 -22.53
C LEU A 443 -24.62 -16.48 -22.37
N GLN A 444 -25.08 -15.87 -23.47
CA GLN A 444 -25.79 -14.58 -23.42
C GLN A 444 -27.09 -14.67 -22.62
N ARG A 445 -27.87 -15.73 -22.82
CA ARG A 445 -29.11 -15.96 -22.07
C ARG A 445 -28.84 -16.13 -20.58
N GLU A 446 -27.81 -16.89 -20.23
CA GLU A 446 -27.46 -17.14 -18.85
C GLU A 446 -26.89 -15.88 -18.18
N TYR A 447 -26.05 -15.14 -18.87
CA TYR A 447 -25.53 -13.86 -18.37
C TYR A 447 -26.65 -12.85 -18.09
N TYR A 448 -27.64 -12.76 -18.99
CA TYR A 448 -28.83 -11.94 -18.77
C TYR A 448 -29.60 -12.39 -17.51
N THR A 449 -29.78 -13.70 -17.34
CA THR A 449 -30.48 -14.28 -16.19
C THR A 449 -29.76 -13.98 -14.86
N ILE A 450 -28.43 -14.06 -14.85
CA ILE A 450 -27.61 -13.70 -13.69
C ILE A 450 -27.79 -12.21 -13.37
N THR A 451 -27.61 -11.33 -14.36
CA THR A 451 -27.58 -9.88 -14.12
C THR A 451 -28.94 -9.23 -13.88
N HIS A 452 -30.01 -9.76 -14.47
CA HIS A 452 -31.35 -9.17 -14.44
C HIS A 452 -32.40 -10.05 -13.75
N GLY A 453 -32.01 -11.23 -13.26
CA GLY A 453 -32.92 -12.24 -12.74
C GLY A 453 -33.66 -13.00 -13.83
N HIS A 454 -34.43 -14.02 -13.44
CA HIS A 454 -35.27 -14.73 -14.39
C HIS A 454 -36.39 -13.80 -14.91
N PRO A 455 -36.61 -13.71 -16.23
CA PRO A 455 -37.77 -13.02 -16.76
C PRO A 455 -39.02 -13.65 -16.15
N LEU A 456 -39.91 -12.81 -15.59
CA LEU A 456 -41.19 -13.24 -15.03
C LEU A 456 -41.93 -14.02 -16.12
N GLN A 457 -42.03 -15.34 -15.98
CA GLN A 457 -42.94 -16.12 -16.81
C GLN A 457 -44.34 -15.61 -16.49
N SER A 458 -45.01 -15.02 -17.46
CA SER A 458 -46.43 -14.75 -17.39
C SER A 458 -47.12 -16.07 -17.05
N GLN A 459 -47.66 -16.20 -15.84
CA GLN A 459 -48.54 -17.31 -15.52
C GLN A 459 -49.65 -17.28 -16.57
N ALA A 460 -49.70 -18.31 -17.42
CA ALA A 460 -50.83 -18.50 -18.30
C ALA A 460 -52.07 -18.55 -17.41
N LEU A 461 -52.97 -17.57 -17.58
CA LEU A 461 -54.32 -17.63 -17.04
C LEU A 461 -54.93 -18.93 -17.56
N VAL A 462 -54.97 -19.95 -16.70
CA VAL A 462 -55.83 -21.11 -16.88
C VAL A 462 -57.25 -20.56 -16.82
N GLN A 463 -57.84 -20.29 -18.00
CA GLN A 463 -59.28 -20.12 -18.08
C GLN A 463 -59.88 -21.50 -17.78
N ASP A 464 -60.40 -21.63 -16.57
CA ASP A 464 -61.34 -22.70 -16.23
C ASP A 464 -62.51 -22.62 -17.21
N THR A 465 -62.53 -23.52 -18.18
CA THR A 465 -63.76 -23.87 -18.90
C THR A 465 -64.67 -24.58 -17.92
N GLN A 466 -65.54 -23.83 -17.25
CA GLN A 466 -66.71 -24.39 -16.57
C GLN A 466 -67.88 -24.49 -17.55
N LEU A 467 -68.52 -25.66 -17.49
CA LEU A 467 -69.68 -26.18 -18.22
C LEU A 467 -70.90 -25.26 -18.18
#